data_AF-A0A352F383-F1
#
_entry.id   AF-A0A352F383-F1
#
_cell.length_a   1.000
_cell.length_b   1.000
_cell.length_c   1.000
_cell.angle_alpha   90.00
_cell.angle_beta   90.00
_cell.angle_gamma   90.00
#
_symmetry.space_group_name_H-M   'P 1'
#
loop_
_entity.id
_entity.type
_entity.pdbx_description
1 polymer ?
#
loop_
_entity_poly.entity_id
_entity_poly.type
_entity_poly.pdbx_seq_one_letter_code
_entity_poly.pdbx_strand_id
1 'polypeptide(L)'
;FTDYLSKVSAEWKEKVGTDKSPKWPVGQGGKGNEGVTGQIKQQPNTIGYVELAYAAQNNLPAALIKNAGGKFIAPSIDAVTAAAASASAQTPDDLRVSITNAAGENAYPISSYTYILAYK
;
A
#
# COMPACT_ATOMS: atom_id res chain seq x y z
N PHE A 1 3.83 -1.35 0.60
CA PHE A 1 3.98 -0.12 1.40
C PHE A 1 5.36 0.50 1.21
N THR A 2 6.45 -0.20 1.56
CA THR A 2 7.84 0.27 1.34
C THR A 2 8.13 0.68 -0.11
N ASP A 3 7.62 -0.08 -1.08
CA ASP A 3 7.71 0.27 -2.51
C ASP A 3 7.09 1.65 -2.84
N TYR A 4 5.90 1.95 -2.29
CA TYR A 4 5.26 3.26 -2.46
C TYR A 4 6.12 4.36 -1.83
N LEU A 5 6.59 4.17 -0.59
CA LEU A 5 7.41 5.16 0.11
C LEU A 5 8.71 5.48 -0.65
N SER A 6 9.37 4.46 -1.22
CA SER A 6 10.55 4.63 -2.07
C SER A 6 10.29 5.43 -3.35
N LYS A 7 9.05 5.44 -3.86
CA LYS A 7 8.67 6.23 -5.06
C LYS A 7 8.40 7.69 -4.73
N VAL A 8 7.89 8.00 -3.54
CA VAL A 8 7.47 9.36 -3.16
C VAL A 8 8.43 10.09 -2.22
N SER A 9 9.39 9.39 -1.62
CA SER A 9 10.40 9.97 -0.73
C SER A 9 11.80 9.48 -1.10
N ALA A 10 12.64 10.42 -1.57
CA ALA A 10 14.04 10.14 -1.89
C ALA A 10 14.83 9.70 -0.63
N GLU A 11 14.57 10.32 0.51
CA GLU A 11 15.19 9.95 1.79
C GLU A 11 14.83 8.52 2.20
N TRP A 12 13.55 8.13 2.07
CA TRP A 12 13.14 6.76 2.35
C TRP A 12 13.85 5.77 1.43
N LYS A 13 13.88 6.07 0.13
CA LYS A 13 14.52 5.22 -0.88
C LYS A 13 15.99 4.98 -0.57
N GLU A 14 16.71 6.01 -0.12
CA GLU A 14 18.13 5.93 0.23
C GLU A 14 18.37 5.18 1.55
N LYS A 15 17.61 5.49 2.60
CA LYS A 15 17.89 4.99 3.96
C LYS A 15 17.26 3.62 4.26
N VAL A 16 16.10 3.32 3.69
CA VAL A 16 15.30 2.12 4.03
C VAL A 16 15.03 1.28 2.78
N GLY A 17 14.68 1.91 1.67
CA GLY A 17 14.41 1.26 0.39
C GLY A 17 13.13 0.43 0.37
N THR A 18 13.08 -0.47 -0.62
CA THR A 18 11.95 -1.35 -0.91
C THR A 18 12.29 -2.78 -0.49
N ASP A 19 11.72 -3.23 0.63
CA ASP A 19 11.91 -4.58 1.15
C ASP A 19 10.61 -5.13 1.77
N LYS A 20 10.49 -6.47 1.83
CA LYS A 20 9.47 -7.20 2.58
C LYS A 20 9.75 -7.20 4.08
N SER A 21 11.02 -7.11 4.47
CA SER A 21 11.50 -7.06 5.86
C SER A 21 12.48 -5.89 6.07
N PRO A 22 12.02 -4.64 5.90
CA PRO A 22 12.91 -3.47 5.98
C PRO A 22 13.43 -3.27 7.41
N LYS A 23 14.61 -2.66 7.53
CA LYS A 23 15.12 -2.16 8.81
C LYS A 23 14.39 -0.86 9.17
N TRP A 24 13.27 -0.99 9.88
CA TRP A 24 12.45 0.16 10.29
C TRP A 24 13.26 1.16 11.13
N PRO A 25 13.24 2.47 10.81
CA PRO A 25 13.88 3.49 11.64
C PRO A 25 13.25 3.60 13.03
N VAL A 26 11.93 3.45 13.10
CA VAL A 26 11.09 3.55 14.31
C VAL A 26 9.84 2.70 14.15
N GLY A 27 9.09 2.54 15.25
CA GLY A 27 7.78 1.89 15.27
C GLY A 27 7.80 0.52 15.94
N GLN A 28 6.60 0.01 16.22
CA GLN A 28 6.41 -1.32 16.82
C GLN A 28 5.92 -2.30 15.75
N GLY A 29 6.51 -3.50 15.74
CA GLY A 29 6.09 -4.57 14.83
C GLY A 29 4.79 -5.24 15.28
N GLY A 30 3.81 -5.32 14.36
CA GLY A 30 2.63 -6.16 14.50
C GLY A 30 2.73 -7.42 13.63
N LYS A 31 2.39 -8.60 14.17
CA LYS A 31 2.40 -9.84 13.39
C LYS A 31 1.23 -9.87 12.40
N GLY A 32 1.52 -9.67 11.12
CA GLY A 32 0.51 -9.65 10.06
C GLY A 32 -0.49 -8.48 10.18
N ASN A 33 -1.47 -8.44 9.27
CA ASN A 33 -2.50 -7.38 9.28
C ASN A 33 -3.31 -7.38 10.59
N GLU A 34 -3.59 -8.54 11.17
CA GLU A 34 -4.31 -8.67 12.44
C GLU A 34 -3.52 -8.04 13.59
N GLY A 35 -2.23 -8.36 13.71
CA GLY A 35 -1.37 -7.78 14.74
C GLY A 35 -1.26 -6.27 14.62
N VAL A 36 -1.06 -5.75 13.40
CA VAL A 36 -1.02 -4.29 13.16
C VAL A 36 -2.37 -3.64 13.49
N THR A 37 -3.49 -4.25 13.07
CA THR A 37 -4.85 -3.78 13.40
C THR A 37 -5.09 -3.72 14.90
N GLY A 38 -4.65 -4.75 15.65
CA GLY A 38 -4.74 -4.79 17.11
C GLY A 38 -4.01 -3.62 17.76
N GLN A 39 -2.78 -3.32 17.31
CA GLN A 39 -2.02 -2.18 17.82
C GLN A 39 -2.71 -0.84 17.54
N ILE A 40 -3.21 -0.64 16.30
CA ILE A 40 -3.93 0.58 15.92
C ILE A 40 -5.15 0.82 16.83
N LYS A 41 -5.91 -0.24 17.15
CA LYS A 41 -7.11 -0.13 17.99
C LYS A 41 -6.82 0.13 19.46
N GLN A 42 -5.71 -0.40 19.97
CA GLN A 42 -5.38 -0.35 21.40
C GLN A 42 -4.55 0.88 21.78
N GLN A 43 -3.80 1.45 20.84
CA GLN A 43 -2.89 2.56 21.09
C GLN A 43 -3.43 3.87 20.50
N PRO A 44 -3.86 4.84 21.34
CA PRO A 44 -4.27 6.16 20.86
C PRO A 44 -3.17 6.86 20.07
N ASN A 45 -3.55 7.69 19.10
CA ASN A 45 -2.64 8.49 18.26
C ASN A 45 -1.63 7.66 17.45
N THR A 46 -2.01 6.45 17.04
CA THR A 46 -1.17 5.53 16.26
C THR A 46 -1.48 5.60 14.77
N ILE A 47 -0.44 5.36 13.95
CA ILE A 47 -0.58 5.12 12.51
C ILE A 47 0.00 3.74 12.18
N GLY A 48 -0.66 3.03 11.27
CA GLY A 48 -0.16 1.77 10.72
C GLY A 48 -0.67 1.57 9.30
N TYR A 49 -0.15 0.54 8.62
CA TYR A 49 -0.58 0.17 7.28
C TYR A 49 -1.18 -1.25 7.32
N VAL A 50 -2.39 -1.38 6.79
CA VAL A 50 -3.10 -2.66 6.67
C VAL A 50 -3.80 -2.73 5.32
N GLU A 51 -4.13 -3.93 4.88
CA GLU A 51 -4.93 -4.14 3.68
C GLU A 51 -6.37 -3.58 3.88
N LEU A 52 -7.01 -3.15 2.79
CA LEU A 52 -8.29 -2.45 2.80
C LEU A 52 -9.40 -3.24 3.51
N ALA A 53 -9.49 -4.55 3.29
CA ALA A 53 -10.50 -5.38 3.94
C ALA A 53 -10.32 -5.40 5.46
N TYR A 54 -9.08 -5.39 5.98
CA TYR A 54 -8.83 -5.32 7.42
C TYR A 54 -9.29 -3.99 8.01
N ALA A 55 -9.03 -2.88 7.32
CA ALA A 55 -9.53 -1.57 7.73
C ALA A 55 -11.06 -1.53 7.72
N ALA A 56 -11.70 -2.00 6.65
CA ALA A 56 -13.16 -2.00 6.50
C ALA A 56 -13.85 -2.88 7.55
N GLN A 57 -13.41 -4.14 7.71
CA GLN A 57 -14.02 -5.09 8.65
C GLN A 57 -13.87 -4.67 10.11
N ASN A 58 -12.83 -3.89 10.43
CA ASN A 58 -12.57 -3.41 11.79
C ASN A 58 -13.05 -1.97 12.02
N ASN A 59 -13.72 -1.35 11.04
CA ASN A 59 -14.16 0.04 11.06
C ASN A 59 -13.02 1.02 11.42
N LEU A 60 -11.82 0.78 10.88
CA LEU A 60 -10.69 1.66 11.11
C LEU A 60 -10.82 2.92 10.24
N PRO A 61 -10.57 4.12 10.78
CA PRO A 61 -10.42 5.30 9.94
C PRO A 61 -9.21 5.11 9.02
N ALA A 62 -9.38 5.43 7.74
CA ALA A 62 -8.32 5.35 6.75
C ALA A 62 -7.99 6.74 6.20
N ALA A 63 -6.70 7.00 6.00
CA ALA A 63 -6.23 8.28 5.49
C ALA A 63 -6.54 8.43 3.99
N LEU A 64 -6.87 9.65 3.57
CA LEU A 64 -6.84 10.02 2.16
C LEU A 64 -5.38 10.25 1.78
N ILE A 65 -4.91 9.64 0.69
CA ILE A 65 -3.53 9.78 0.24
C ILE A 65 -3.51 10.53 -1.08
N LYS A 66 -2.60 11.51 -1.18
CA LYS A 66 -2.36 12.25 -2.43
C LYS A 66 -1.76 11.31 -3.47
N ASN A 67 -2.45 11.12 -4.59
CA ASN A 67 -1.97 10.29 -5.69
C ASN A 67 -0.97 11.03 -6.59
N ALA A 68 -0.44 10.34 -7.60
CA ALA A 68 0.52 10.90 -8.56
C ALA A 68 -0.02 12.14 -9.31
N GLY A 69 -1.33 12.19 -9.57
CA GLY A 69 -2.03 13.33 -10.16
C GLY A 69 -2.32 14.47 -9.18
N GLY A 70 -1.91 14.34 -7.91
CA GLY A 70 -2.04 15.37 -6.89
C GLY A 70 -3.38 15.45 -6.18
N LYS A 71 -4.29 14.49 -6.40
CA LYS A 71 -5.61 14.41 -5.76
C LYS A 71 -5.56 13.53 -4.51
N PHE A 72 -6.28 13.93 -3.46
CA PHE A 72 -6.44 13.11 -2.26
C PHE A 72 -7.54 12.07 -2.48
N ILE A 73 -7.16 10.80 -2.52
CA ILE A 73 -8.06 9.69 -2.82
C ILE A 73 -8.26 8.85 -1.54
N ALA A 74 -9.52 8.54 -1.22
CA ALA A 74 -9.85 7.58 -0.17
C ALA A 74 -9.65 6.15 -0.68
N PRO A 75 -9.24 5.19 0.17
CA PRO A 75 -9.10 3.81 -0.27
C PRO A 75 -10.48 3.19 -0.50
N SER A 76 -10.68 2.63 -1.70
CA SER A 76 -11.89 1.90 -2.08
C SER A 76 -11.54 0.85 -3.14
N ILE A 77 -12.46 -0.10 -3.36
CA ILE A 77 -12.31 -1.09 -4.46
C ILE A 77 -12.17 -0.35 -5.80
N ASP A 78 -13.00 0.64 -6.06
CA ASP A 78 -12.95 1.44 -7.29
C ASP A 78 -11.61 2.16 -7.48
N ALA A 79 -11.05 2.73 -6.41
CA ALA A 79 -9.77 3.42 -6.47
C ALA A 79 -8.58 2.46 -6.67
N VAL A 80 -8.66 1.25 -6.13
CA VAL A 80 -7.68 0.18 -6.40
C VAL A 80 -7.81 -0.33 -7.83
N THR A 81 -9.04 -0.51 -8.33
CA THR A 81 -9.31 -0.86 -9.73
C THR A 81 -8.80 0.21 -10.68
N ALA A 82 -8.96 1.50 -10.37
CA ALA A 82 -8.42 2.60 -11.15
C ALA A 82 -6.88 2.56 -11.22
N ALA A 83 -6.20 2.20 -10.12
CA ALA A 83 -4.75 2.00 -10.11
C ALA A 83 -4.35 0.86 -11.06
N ALA A 84 -4.99 -0.30 -10.94
CA ALA A 84 -4.74 -1.46 -11.79
C ALA A 84 -5.00 -1.16 -13.28
N ALA A 85 -6.11 -0.51 -13.61
CA ALA A 85 -6.46 -0.12 -14.97
C ALA A 85 -5.42 0.82 -15.59
N SER A 86 -4.89 1.77 -14.81
CA SER A 86 -3.84 2.68 -15.31
C SER A 86 -2.48 2.02 -15.55
N ALA A 87 -2.24 0.86 -14.95
CA ALA A 87 -1.00 0.10 -15.11
C ALA A 87 -1.09 -1.05 -16.11
N SER A 88 -2.29 -1.41 -16.58
CA SER A 88 -2.53 -2.65 -17.33
C SER A 88 -1.72 -2.76 -18.63
N ALA A 89 -1.50 -1.65 -19.33
CA ALA A 89 -0.70 -1.61 -20.55
C ALA A 89 0.80 -1.85 -20.33
N GLN A 90 1.26 -1.75 -19.08
CA GLN A 90 2.67 -1.94 -18.68
C GLN A 90 2.89 -3.27 -17.96
N THR A 91 1.84 -4.08 -17.79
CA THR A 91 1.92 -5.39 -17.14
C THR A 91 2.64 -6.38 -18.07
N PRO A 92 3.78 -6.96 -17.65
CA PRO A 92 4.49 -7.95 -18.44
C PRO A 92 3.77 -9.31 -18.44
N ASP A 93 4.12 -10.19 -19.38
CA ASP A 93 3.54 -11.53 -19.52
C ASP A 93 3.71 -12.40 -18.27
N ASP A 94 4.80 -12.20 -17.52
CA ASP A 94 5.07 -12.90 -16.26
C ASP A 94 4.37 -12.27 -15.04
N LEU A 95 3.53 -11.26 -15.29
CA LEU A 95 2.72 -10.52 -14.33
C LEU A 95 3.49 -9.76 -13.24
N ARG A 96 4.83 -9.77 -13.26
CA ARG A 96 5.64 -9.14 -12.21
C ARG A 96 5.67 -7.62 -12.38
N VAL A 97 4.69 -6.94 -11.81
CA VAL A 97 4.56 -5.48 -11.87
C VAL A 97 4.19 -4.88 -10.51
N SER A 98 4.66 -3.65 -10.27
CA SER A 98 4.18 -2.81 -9.17
C SER A 98 3.22 -1.75 -9.70
N ILE A 99 2.05 -1.65 -9.06
CA ILE A 99 1.04 -0.64 -9.36
C ILE A 99 0.94 0.44 -8.25
N THR A 100 1.97 0.54 -7.39
CA THR A 100 2.03 1.64 -6.42
C THR A 100 2.33 2.97 -7.12
N ASN A 101 1.74 4.04 -6.62
CA ASN A 101 1.79 5.39 -7.18
C ASN A 101 1.41 5.43 -8.68
N ALA A 102 0.41 4.64 -9.08
CA ALA A 102 -0.06 4.59 -10.46
C ALA A 102 -0.63 5.94 -10.93
N ALA A 103 -0.57 6.19 -12.24
CA ALA A 103 -0.90 7.49 -12.84
C ALA A 103 -2.40 7.76 -13.01
N GLY A 104 -3.27 6.79 -12.70
CA GLY A 104 -4.73 6.94 -12.83
C GLY A 104 -5.27 8.10 -11.98
N GLU A 105 -6.15 8.91 -12.56
CA GLU A 105 -6.70 10.12 -11.94
C GLU A 105 -7.37 9.85 -10.57
N ASN A 106 -8.08 8.71 -10.47
CA ASN A 106 -8.76 8.25 -9.25
C ASN A 106 -8.02 7.09 -8.57
N ALA A 107 -6.76 6.84 -8.94
CA ALA A 107 -5.99 5.73 -8.39
C ALA A 107 -5.63 6.00 -6.92
N TYR A 108 -5.94 5.04 -6.04
CA TYR A 108 -5.35 5.04 -4.70
C TYR A 108 -3.86 4.68 -4.82
N PRO A 109 -2.94 5.47 -4.26
CA PRO A 109 -1.52 5.33 -4.59
C PRO A 109 -0.84 4.14 -3.91
N ILE A 110 -1.48 3.49 -2.93
CA ILE A 110 -0.93 2.32 -2.22
C ILE A 110 -1.73 1.07 -2.61
N SER A 111 -1.77 0.78 -3.91
CA SER A 111 -2.42 -0.40 -4.48
C SER A 111 -1.39 -1.45 -4.90
N SER A 112 -1.79 -2.73 -4.87
CA SER A 112 -0.93 -3.85 -5.24
C SER A 112 -1.75 -5.02 -5.77
N TYR A 113 -1.15 -5.84 -6.62
CA TYR A 113 -1.60 -7.21 -6.86
C TYR A 113 -1.12 -8.13 -5.75
N THR A 114 -1.82 -9.27 -5.62
CA THR A 114 -1.34 -10.45 -4.89
C THR A 114 -1.22 -11.60 -5.89
N TYR A 115 -0.27 -12.51 -5.64
CA TYR A 115 0.10 -13.55 -6.60
C TYR A 115 -0.09 -14.94 -5.99
N ILE A 116 -0.51 -15.88 -6.83
CA ILE A 116 -0.47 -17.31 -6.53
C ILE A 116 0.74 -17.92 -7.23
N LEU A 117 1.55 -18.67 -6.48
CA LEU A 117 2.62 -19.50 -7.03
C LEU A 117 2.13 -20.95 -7.00
N ALA A 118 2.10 -21.60 -8.17
CA ALA A 118 1.69 -22.98 -8.31
C ALA A 118 2.80 -23.80 -8.96
N TYR A 119 2.91 -25.06 -8.54
CA TYR A 119 3.81 -26.03 -9.19
C TYR A 119 3.25 -26.40 -10.58
N LYS A 120 4.14 -26.67 -11.54
CA LYS A 120 3.77 -27.08 -12.89
C LYS A 120 3.73 -28.59 -13.02
#